data_AF-A0A6B9FBV0-F1
#
_entry.id   AF-A0A6B9FBV0-F1
#
_cell.length_a   1.000
_cell.length_b   1.000
_cell.length_c   1.000
_cell.angle_alpha   90.00
_cell.angle_beta   90.00
_cell.angle_gamma   90.00
#
_symmetry.space_group_name_H-M   'P 1'
#
loop_
_entity.id
_entity.type
_entity.pdbx_description
1 polymer ?
#
loop_
_entity_poly.entity_id
_entity_poly.type
_entity_poly.pdbx_seq_one_letter_code
_entity_poly.pdbx_strand_id
1 'polypeptide(L)'
;MEKIDRWMELVYENRVQDEYDQITPIVADEGKGKSTFMLESTGRWQHLKGDEPSIDSVLDRVVWDDRAEFRTALADYPRRAAIPVMDAAHVLFNREQMNPEQIEAEKGLLDVRTQEYFILLGYQDWDDIPRTLRKRRAKNVLRIPTRGTIYGYSRASLDEKYKNCGEDEWPEPDLIDTFPNLDGTDLWAEFKRRDREHKKARLRVDDDDSEEAELTARELAEEIRAEGVGRVVSIHGGNKQPYIDAGLIEADYGVSIREAKKVKSLLEREVDVEQYA
;
A
#
# COMPACT_ATOMS: atom_id res chain seq x y z
N MET A 1 -4.74 -30.30 -15.12
CA MET A 1 -3.98 -29.08 -14.87
C MET A 1 -4.91 -27.93 -15.17
N GLU A 2 -5.20 -27.11 -14.16
CA GLU A 2 -6.08 -25.96 -14.33
C GLU A 2 -5.39 -24.96 -15.29
N LYS A 3 -6.16 -24.15 -16.03
CA LYS A 3 -5.57 -23.19 -16.98
C LYS A 3 -4.69 -22.17 -16.26
N ILE A 4 -5.02 -21.84 -15.01
CA ILE A 4 -4.25 -20.94 -14.17
C ILE A 4 -2.89 -21.54 -13.80
N ASP A 5 -2.79 -22.86 -13.57
CA ASP A 5 -1.50 -23.54 -13.37
C ASP A 5 -0.62 -23.38 -14.60
N ARG A 6 -1.21 -23.65 -15.78
CA ARG A 6 -0.49 -23.50 -17.05
C ARG A 6 -0.03 -22.07 -17.27
N TRP A 7 -0.85 -21.09 -16.90
CA TRP A 7 -0.46 -19.68 -16.98
C TRP A 7 0.69 -19.35 -16.02
N MET A 8 0.67 -19.86 -14.78
CA MET A 8 1.76 -19.65 -13.82
C MET A 8 3.07 -20.32 -14.28
N GLU A 9 3.01 -21.52 -14.85
CA GLU A 9 4.15 -22.18 -15.50
C GLU A 9 4.75 -21.28 -16.58
N LEU A 10 3.91 -20.76 -17.49
CA LEU A 10 4.38 -19.87 -18.55
C LEU A 10 4.99 -18.57 -18.02
N VAL A 11 4.45 -18.02 -16.92
CA VAL A 11 5.04 -16.87 -16.22
C VAL A 11 6.40 -17.24 -15.64
N TYR A 12 6.51 -18.40 -15.01
CA TYR A 12 7.77 -18.86 -14.42
C TYR A 12 8.84 -19.08 -15.49
N GLU A 13 8.51 -19.82 -16.55
CA GLU A 13 9.42 -20.17 -17.64
C GLU A 13 9.85 -18.95 -18.47
N ASN A 14 8.92 -18.07 -18.88
CA ASN A 14 9.20 -17.04 -19.90
C ASN A 14 9.49 -15.64 -19.32
N ARG A 15 9.42 -15.47 -18.00
CA ARG A 15 9.62 -14.16 -17.36
C ARG A 15 10.59 -14.28 -16.21
N VAL A 16 10.23 -15.11 -15.23
CA VAL A 16 10.98 -15.22 -13.98
C VAL A 16 12.31 -15.93 -14.20
N GLN A 17 12.36 -16.98 -15.02
CA GLN A 17 13.64 -17.62 -15.39
C GLN A 17 14.51 -16.73 -16.28
N ASP A 18 13.91 -15.83 -17.06
CA ASP A 18 14.60 -14.86 -17.92
C ASP A 18 15.01 -13.58 -17.18
N GLU A 19 15.07 -13.63 -15.85
CA GLU A 19 15.52 -12.54 -14.98
C GLU A 19 14.61 -11.30 -14.93
N TYR A 20 13.30 -11.49 -15.15
CA TYR A 20 12.30 -10.43 -15.02
C TYR A 20 11.27 -10.71 -13.92
N ASP A 21 10.94 -9.68 -13.15
CA ASP A 21 9.77 -9.73 -12.27
C ASP A 21 8.47 -9.76 -13.09
N GLN A 22 7.47 -10.43 -12.52
CA GLN A 22 6.11 -10.42 -12.99
C GLN A 22 5.22 -9.69 -12.00
N ILE A 23 4.64 -8.57 -12.45
CA ILE A 23 3.60 -7.83 -11.70
C ILE A 23 2.24 -8.19 -12.31
N THR A 24 1.36 -8.76 -11.51
CA THR A 24 0.01 -9.15 -11.90
C THR A 24 -1.02 -8.52 -10.96
N PRO A 25 -1.74 -7.49 -11.41
CA PRO A 25 -2.88 -6.97 -10.66
C PRO A 25 -4.02 -7.97 -10.61
N ILE A 26 -4.63 -8.07 -9.43
CA ILE A 26 -5.80 -8.88 -9.13
C ILE A 26 -6.94 -7.93 -8.76
N VAL A 27 -7.98 -7.88 -9.59
CA VAL A 27 -9.11 -6.94 -9.44
C VAL A 27 -10.36 -7.70 -9.02
N ALA A 28 -10.96 -7.29 -7.91
CA ALA A 28 -12.18 -7.90 -7.43
C ALA A 28 -12.88 -7.03 -6.37
N ASP A 29 -14.20 -6.91 -6.47
CA ASP A 29 -15.01 -6.27 -5.43
C ASP A 29 -14.86 -6.99 -4.08
N GLU A 30 -15.27 -6.31 -3.02
CA GLU A 30 -15.29 -6.88 -1.68
C GLU A 30 -16.10 -8.19 -1.63
N GLY A 31 -15.58 -9.18 -0.90
CA GLY A 31 -16.23 -10.47 -0.72
C GLY A 31 -16.18 -11.42 -1.92
N LYS A 32 -15.61 -11.02 -3.06
CA LYS A 32 -15.50 -11.88 -4.25
C LYS A 32 -14.38 -12.92 -4.18
N GLY A 33 -13.59 -12.95 -3.12
CA GLY A 33 -12.53 -13.96 -2.94
C GLY A 33 -11.15 -13.56 -3.46
N LYS A 34 -10.86 -12.26 -3.54
CA LYS A 34 -9.53 -11.71 -3.86
C LYS A 34 -8.41 -12.33 -3.04
N SER A 35 -8.52 -12.23 -1.71
CA SER A 35 -7.53 -12.77 -0.78
C SER A 35 -7.42 -14.29 -0.90
N THR A 36 -8.55 -14.98 -1.07
CA THR A 36 -8.58 -16.43 -1.30
C THR A 36 -7.72 -16.81 -2.50
N PHE A 37 -7.95 -16.18 -3.65
CA PHE A 37 -7.19 -16.45 -4.86
C PHE A 37 -5.70 -16.11 -4.71
N MET A 38 -5.36 -15.02 -4.04
CA MET A 38 -3.96 -14.60 -3.86
C MET A 38 -3.16 -15.56 -2.96
N LEU A 39 -3.76 -16.04 -1.88
CA LEU A 39 -3.15 -17.06 -1.00
C LEU A 39 -2.95 -18.37 -1.75
N GLU A 40 -3.96 -18.77 -2.50
CA GLU A 40 -3.98 -19.99 -3.29
C GLU A 40 -2.90 -19.94 -4.38
N SER A 41 -2.82 -18.82 -5.11
CA SER A 41 -1.76 -18.55 -6.09
C SER A 41 -0.37 -18.58 -5.48
N THR A 42 -0.22 -18.12 -4.25
CA THR A 42 1.07 -18.14 -3.53
C THR A 42 1.48 -19.58 -3.20
N GLY A 43 0.54 -20.42 -2.78
CA GLY A 43 0.76 -21.85 -2.56
C GLY A 43 1.10 -22.59 -3.85
N ARG A 44 0.37 -22.35 -4.94
CA ARG A 44 0.69 -22.91 -6.27
C ARG A 44 2.07 -22.51 -6.75
N TRP A 45 2.44 -21.25 -6.56
CA TRP A 45 3.76 -20.75 -6.94
C TRP A 45 4.89 -21.42 -6.16
N GLN A 46 4.68 -21.72 -4.88
CA GLN A 46 5.62 -22.53 -4.08
C GLN A 46 5.77 -23.92 -4.65
N HIS A 47 4.64 -24.61 -4.88
CA HIS A 47 4.64 -25.95 -5.46
C HIS A 47 5.32 -26.00 -6.83
N LEU A 48 5.08 -25.01 -7.70
CA LEU A 48 5.70 -24.88 -9.02
C LEU A 48 7.24 -24.79 -8.93
N LYS A 49 7.77 -24.19 -7.87
CA LYS A 49 9.22 -24.10 -7.61
C LYS A 49 9.79 -25.35 -6.93
N GLY A 50 8.96 -26.32 -6.58
CA GLY A 50 9.33 -27.52 -5.84
C GLY A 50 9.33 -27.36 -4.32
N ASP A 51 8.78 -26.26 -3.79
CA ASP A 51 8.57 -26.06 -2.35
C ASP A 51 7.25 -26.73 -1.93
N GLU A 52 7.18 -27.30 -0.72
CA GLU A 52 5.91 -27.77 -0.14
C GLU A 52 5.26 -26.62 0.64
N PRO A 53 4.09 -26.10 0.21
CA PRO A 53 3.46 -24.97 0.87
C PRO A 53 2.89 -25.34 2.24
N SER A 54 3.33 -24.63 3.27
CA SER A 54 2.73 -24.64 4.60
C SER A 54 1.90 -23.37 4.81
N ILE A 55 1.10 -23.36 5.88
CA ILE A 55 0.31 -22.18 6.26
C ILE A 55 1.24 -20.97 6.48
N ASP A 56 2.30 -21.16 7.26
CA ASP A 56 3.25 -20.09 7.56
C ASP A 56 4.03 -19.67 6.31
N SER A 57 4.49 -20.61 5.48
CA SER A 57 5.25 -20.25 4.27
C SER A 57 4.42 -19.42 3.27
N VAL A 58 3.10 -19.60 3.24
CA VAL A 58 2.19 -18.79 2.43
C VAL A 58 1.90 -17.45 3.09
N LEU A 59 1.58 -17.44 4.38
CA LEU A 59 1.15 -16.23 5.08
C LEU A 59 2.28 -15.28 5.42
N ASP A 60 3.50 -15.77 5.65
CA ASP A 60 4.68 -14.94 5.91
C ASP A 60 5.14 -14.17 4.67
N ARG A 61 4.58 -14.49 3.49
CA ARG A 61 4.80 -13.76 2.23
C ARG A 61 3.79 -12.64 1.99
N VAL A 62 2.73 -12.59 2.79
CA VAL A 62 1.67 -11.60 2.61
C VAL A 62 2.14 -10.24 3.07
N VAL A 63 2.03 -9.28 2.17
CA VAL A 63 2.13 -7.85 2.49
C VAL A 63 0.70 -7.36 2.69
N TRP A 64 0.40 -6.91 3.90
CA TRP A 64 -0.97 -6.63 4.30
C TRP A 64 -1.43 -5.27 3.82
N ASP A 65 -0.75 -4.23 4.28
CA ASP A 65 -1.18 -2.86 4.12
C ASP A 65 -0.05 -1.83 4.31
N ASP A 66 1.18 -2.24 4.60
CA ASP A 66 2.27 -1.31 4.84
C ASP A 66 3.31 -1.27 3.68
N ARG A 67 3.72 -0.05 3.35
CA ARG A 67 4.77 0.23 2.37
C ARG A 67 6.15 -0.18 2.87
N ALA A 68 6.44 -0.02 4.17
CA ALA A 68 7.72 -0.48 4.70
C ALA A 68 7.79 -2.00 4.66
N GLU A 69 6.71 -2.70 5.02
CA GLU A 69 6.56 -4.15 4.82
C GLU A 69 6.81 -4.56 3.37
N PHE A 70 6.24 -3.86 2.38
CA PHE A 70 6.51 -4.18 0.97
C PHE A 70 7.99 -4.00 0.59
N ARG A 71 8.65 -2.95 1.08
CA ARG A 71 10.10 -2.73 0.85
C ARG A 71 10.94 -3.84 1.47
N THR A 72 10.61 -4.23 2.69
CA THR A 72 11.27 -5.34 3.40
C THR A 72 11.07 -6.64 2.62
N ALA A 73 9.85 -6.92 2.13
CA ALA A 73 9.59 -8.08 1.29
C ALA A 73 10.46 -8.08 0.01
N LEU A 74 10.59 -6.93 -0.66
CA LEU A 74 11.44 -6.82 -1.85
C LEU A 74 12.94 -7.01 -1.56
N ALA A 75 13.40 -6.67 -0.35
CA ALA A 75 14.79 -6.80 0.06
C ALA A 75 15.14 -8.20 0.56
N ASP A 76 14.26 -8.80 1.37
CA ASP A 76 14.59 -9.95 2.23
C ASP A 76 14.02 -11.27 1.70
N TYR A 77 12.99 -11.24 0.86
CA TYR A 77 12.41 -12.48 0.35
C TYR A 77 13.37 -13.20 -0.60
N PRO A 78 13.31 -14.54 -0.67
CA PRO A 78 14.17 -15.29 -1.57
C PRO A 78 13.85 -14.95 -3.03
N ARG A 79 14.87 -14.98 -3.90
CA ARG A 79 14.73 -14.84 -5.35
C ARG A 79 13.57 -15.71 -5.86
N ARG A 80 12.75 -15.18 -6.77
CA ARG A 80 11.55 -15.84 -7.32
C ARG A 80 10.44 -16.09 -6.29
N ALA A 81 10.43 -15.41 -5.15
CA ALA A 81 9.29 -15.47 -4.23
C ALA A 81 8.01 -14.90 -4.87
N ALA A 82 6.87 -15.42 -4.42
CA ALA A 82 5.59 -14.76 -4.64
C ALA A 82 5.38 -13.71 -3.55
N ILE A 83 4.93 -12.51 -3.92
CA ILE A 83 4.65 -11.41 -2.99
C ILE A 83 3.19 -10.97 -3.19
N PRO A 84 2.23 -11.55 -2.45
CA PRO A 84 0.85 -11.09 -2.44
C PRO A 84 0.66 -9.84 -1.58
N VAL A 85 0.37 -8.71 -2.24
CA VAL A 85 0.01 -7.43 -1.60
C VAL A 85 -1.52 -7.33 -1.56
N MET A 86 -2.12 -7.50 -0.38
CA MET A 86 -3.57 -7.65 -0.23
C MET A 86 -4.35 -6.37 -0.56
N ASP A 87 -3.81 -5.23 -0.14
CA ASP A 87 -4.33 -3.88 -0.43
C ASP A 87 -3.26 -3.05 -1.14
N ALA A 88 -3.13 -3.28 -2.45
CA ALA A 88 -2.11 -2.62 -3.26
C ALA A 88 -2.39 -1.12 -3.46
N ALA A 89 -3.65 -0.69 -3.40
CA ALA A 89 -3.99 0.72 -3.49
C ALA A 89 -3.36 1.47 -2.32
N HIS A 90 -3.57 0.97 -1.09
CA HIS A 90 -3.00 1.61 0.10
C HIS A 90 -1.46 1.54 0.14
N VAL A 91 -0.87 0.39 -0.18
CA VAL A 91 0.60 0.19 -0.14
C VAL A 91 1.33 1.03 -1.19
N LEU A 92 0.74 1.17 -2.39
CA LEU A 92 1.42 1.79 -3.52
C LEU A 92 0.98 3.24 -3.77
N PHE A 93 -0.24 3.64 -3.39
CA PHE A 93 -0.81 4.95 -3.76
C PHE A 93 -1.78 5.49 -2.70
N ASN A 94 -1.32 6.41 -1.85
CA ASN A 94 -2.24 7.27 -1.10
C ASN A 94 -2.60 8.49 -1.94
N ARG A 95 -3.71 8.40 -2.69
CA ARG A 95 -4.13 9.34 -3.75
C ARG A 95 -4.28 10.81 -3.28
N GLU A 96 -4.41 11.05 -1.98
CA GLU A 96 -4.81 12.37 -1.45
C GLU A 96 -3.65 13.28 -1.04
N GLN A 97 -2.40 12.80 -0.91
CA GLN A 97 -1.34 13.59 -0.25
C GLN A 97 0.07 13.49 -0.85
N MET A 98 0.27 12.80 -1.98
CA MET A 98 1.63 12.52 -2.45
C MET A 98 2.23 13.60 -3.35
N ASN A 99 3.41 14.08 -2.96
CA ASN A 99 4.23 14.96 -3.78
C ASN A 99 4.75 14.22 -5.04
N PRO A 100 4.98 14.92 -6.17
CA PRO A 100 5.45 14.30 -7.42
C PRO A 100 6.72 13.43 -7.28
N GLU A 101 7.63 13.80 -6.39
CA GLU A 101 8.86 13.04 -6.10
C GLU A 101 8.57 11.68 -5.45
N GLN A 102 7.55 11.58 -4.60
CA GLN A 102 7.18 10.32 -3.96
C GLN A 102 6.54 9.36 -4.97
N ILE A 103 5.74 9.88 -5.90
CA ILE A 103 5.19 9.13 -7.04
C ILE A 103 6.34 8.59 -7.93
N GLU A 104 7.41 9.36 -8.09
CA GLU A 104 8.58 8.93 -8.87
C GLU A 104 9.42 7.88 -8.11
N ALA A 105 9.59 8.03 -6.80
CA ALA A 105 10.23 7.02 -5.95
C ALA A 105 9.44 5.70 -5.92
N GLU A 106 8.11 5.74 -5.96
CA GLU A 106 7.25 4.54 -6.07
C GLU A 106 7.36 3.87 -7.42
N LYS A 107 7.39 4.66 -8.50
CA LYS A 107 7.70 4.13 -9.83
C LYS A 107 9.08 3.47 -9.83
N GLY A 108 10.07 4.09 -9.17
CA GLY A 108 11.41 3.53 -8.99
C GLY A 108 11.40 2.18 -8.26
N LEU A 109 10.58 2.04 -7.23
CA LEU A 109 10.42 0.81 -6.46
C LEU A 109 9.84 -0.35 -7.30
N LEU A 110 8.89 -0.06 -8.19
CA LEU A 110 8.35 -1.02 -9.15
C LEU A 110 9.24 -1.23 -10.39
N ASP A 111 10.31 -0.45 -10.50
CA ASP A 111 11.30 -0.51 -11.57
C ASP A 111 12.55 -1.32 -11.18
N VAL A 112 12.70 -1.69 -9.90
CA VAL A 112 13.77 -2.60 -9.43
C VAL A 112 13.56 -3.99 -10.02
N ARG A 113 14.47 -4.41 -10.90
CA ARG A 113 14.46 -5.71 -11.61
C ARG A 113 15.58 -6.63 -11.15
N THR A 114 15.59 -7.03 -9.89
CA THR A 114 16.78 -7.68 -9.32
C THR A 114 16.54 -9.06 -8.72
N GLN A 115 15.29 -9.46 -8.46
CA GLN A 115 14.99 -10.70 -7.73
C GLN A 115 13.94 -11.61 -8.37
N GLU A 116 13.42 -11.22 -9.53
CA GLU A 116 12.53 -12.06 -10.37
C GLU A 116 11.23 -12.46 -9.64
N TYR A 117 10.69 -11.55 -8.85
CA TYR A 117 9.53 -11.80 -8.02
C TYR A 117 8.26 -12.02 -8.86
N PHE A 118 7.36 -12.83 -8.31
CA PHE A 118 5.98 -12.93 -8.76
C PHE A 118 5.09 -12.10 -7.83
N ILE A 119 4.83 -10.86 -8.21
CA ILE A 119 4.13 -9.87 -7.38
C ILE A 119 2.65 -9.84 -7.76
N LEU A 120 1.79 -10.17 -6.79
CA LEU A 120 0.34 -10.12 -6.93
C LEU A 120 -0.18 -8.87 -6.23
N LEU A 121 -0.84 -7.97 -6.96
CA LEU A 121 -1.31 -6.70 -6.41
C LEU A 121 -2.84 -6.68 -6.33
N GLY A 122 -3.40 -6.76 -5.13
CA GLY A 122 -4.84 -6.77 -4.91
C GLY A 122 -5.46 -5.37 -4.96
N TYR A 123 -6.33 -5.13 -5.94
CA TYR A 123 -7.14 -3.91 -6.07
C TYR A 123 -8.63 -4.23 -5.95
N GLN A 124 -9.42 -3.27 -5.47
CA GLN A 124 -10.88 -3.41 -5.46
C GLN A 124 -11.41 -3.11 -6.86
N ASP A 125 -10.98 -1.98 -7.43
CA ASP A 125 -11.38 -1.54 -8.76
C ASP A 125 -10.21 -1.47 -9.75
N TRP A 126 -10.53 -1.49 -11.04
CA TRP A 126 -9.58 -1.21 -12.12
C TRP A 126 -9.01 0.21 -12.07
N ASP A 127 -9.81 1.18 -11.65
CA ASP A 127 -9.43 2.59 -11.62
C ASP A 127 -8.64 3.01 -10.39
N ASP A 128 -8.58 2.13 -9.39
CA ASP A 128 -7.61 2.18 -8.30
C ASP A 128 -6.19 1.89 -8.79
N ILE A 129 -6.06 1.15 -9.91
CA ILE A 129 -4.76 0.80 -10.43
C ILE A 129 -4.09 2.06 -11.01
N PRO A 130 -2.83 2.33 -10.65
CA PRO A 130 -2.09 3.48 -11.17
C PRO A 130 -1.93 3.43 -12.69
N ARG A 131 -2.13 4.56 -13.37
CA ARG A 131 -2.07 4.64 -14.84
C ARG A 131 -0.74 4.15 -15.42
N THR A 132 0.36 4.39 -14.72
CA THR A 132 1.70 3.91 -15.14
C THR A 132 1.81 2.40 -15.03
N LEU A 133 1.30 1.81 -13.95
CA LEU A 133 1.27 0.37 -13.75
C LEU A 133 0.41 -0.29 -14.83
N ARG A 134 -0.81 0.23 -15.00
CA ARG A 134 -1.79 -0.10 -16.03
C ARG A 134 -1.22 -0.13 -17.45
N LYS A 135 -0.45 0.89 -17.85
CA LYS A 135 0.04 1.02 -19.23
C LYS A 135 1.40 0.38 -19.50
N ARG A 136 2.28 0.28 -18.50
CA ARG A 136 3.69 -0.06 -18.72
C ARG A 136 4.12 -1.36 -18.07
N ARG A 137 3.56 -1.71 -16.91
CA ARG A 137 4.08 -2.80 -16.05
C ARG A 137 3.17 -4.03 -16.03
N ALA A 138 1.85 -3.84 -15.93
CA ALA A 138 0.91 -4.95 -16.03
C ALA A 138 0.84 -5.49 -17.46
N LYS A 139 1.45 -6.66 -17.68
CA LYS A 139 1.34 -7.42 -18.95
C LYS A 139 0.08 -8.27 -18.99
N ASN A 140 -0.45 -8.59 -17.81
CA ASN A 140 -1.69 -9.31 -17.62
C ASN A 140 -2.37 -8.80 -16.35
N VAL A 141 -3.66 -9.02 -16.27
CA VAL A 141 -4.51 -8.73 -15.12
C VAL A 141 -5.42 -9.92 -14.93
N LEU A 142 -5.67 -10.27 -13.67
CA LEU A 142 -6.67 -11.26 -13.33
C LEU A 142 -7.82 -10.56 -12.63
N ARG A 143 -9.05 -10.87 -13.02
CA ARG A 143 -10.29 -10.33 -12.43
C ARG A 143 -11.09 -11.46 -11.84
N ILE A 144 -11.72 -11.21 -10.69
CA ILE A 144 -12.61 -12.17 -10.04
C ILE A 144 -14.03 -11.59 -10.08
N PRO A 145 -14.82 -11.87 -11.13
CA PRO A 145 -16.18 -11.34 -11.25
C PRO A 145 -17.13 -11.92 -10.19
N THR A 146 -16.92 -13.18 -9.84
CA THR A 146 -17.69 -13.94 -8.86
C THR A 146 -16.77 -14.85 -8.07
N ARG A 147 -17.15 -15.16 -6.83
CA ARG A 147 -16.33 -15.97 -5.93
C ARG A 147 -16.07 -17.35 -6.51
N GLY A 148 -14.79 -17.73 -6.57
CA GLY A 148 -14.32 -19.00 -7.11
C GLY A 148 -14.08 -19.01 -8.63
N THR A 149 -14.32 -17.91 -9.34
CA THR A 149 -14.10 -17.80 -10.80
C THR A 149 -13.07 -16.72 -11.10
N ILE A 150 -12.17 -17.00 -12.02
CA ILE A 150 -11.13 -16.05 -12.44
C ILE A 150 -11.10 -15.85 -13.94
N TYR A 151 -11.05 -14.58 -14.34
CA TYR A 151 -10.93 -14.12 -15.72
C TYR A 151 -9.54 -13.51 -15.91
N GLY A 152 -8.75 -14.03 -16.83
CA GLY A 152 -7.44 -13.51 -17.18
C GLY A 152 -7.48 -12.67 -18.45
N TYR A 153 -6.77 -11.55 -18.41
CA TYR A 153 -6.65 -10.61 -19.52
C TYR A 153 -5.18 -10.41 -19.88
N SER A 154 -4.86 -10.65 -21.14
CA SER A 154 -3.56 -10.40 -21.75
C SER A 154 -3.37 -8.90 -22.03
N ARG A 155 -2.16 -8.51 -22.44
CA ARG A 155 -1.90 -7.11 -22.81
C ARG A 155 -2.79 -6.62 -23.94
N ALA A 156 -3.08 -7.48 -24.91
CA ALA A 156 -3.92 -7.12 -26.05
C ALA A 156 -5.35 -6.78 -25.60
N SER A 157 -5.95 -7.62 -24.76
CA SER A 157 -7.29 -7.41 -24.21
C SER A 157 -7.33 -6.20 -23.28
N LEU A 158 -6.26 -5.95 -22.50
CA LEU A 158 -6.18 -4.71 -21.72
C LEU A 158 -6.08 -3.46 -22.60
N ASP A 159 -5.38 -3.52 -23.73
CA ASP A 159 -5.34 -2.43 -24.71
C ASP A 159 -6.70 -2.20 -25.37
N GLU A 160 -7.50 -3.26 -25.56
CA GLU A 160 -8.91 -3.15 -25.97
C GLU A 160 -9.77 -2.50 -24.89
N LYS A 161 -9.66 -2.96 -23.63
CA LYS A 161 -10.33 -2.35 -22.46
C LYS A 161 -10.10 -0.83 -22.42
N TYR A 162 -8.89 -0.36 -22.69
CA TYR A 162 -8.58 1.07 -22.68
C TYR A 162 -9.15 1.86 -23.86
N LYS A 163 -9.33 1.23 -25.01
CA LYS A 163 -9.69 1.92 -26.25
C LYS A 163 -11.19 1.88 -26.52
N ASN A 164 -11.83 0.77 -26.18
CA ASN A 164 -13.13 0.39 -26.74
C ASN A 164 -14.20 0.07 -25.69
N CYS A 165 -13.83 -0.11 -24.42
CA CYS A 165 -14.78 -0.47 -23.36
C CYS A 165 -15.06 0.72 -22.44
N GLY A 166 -16.30 0.83 -21.95
CA GLY A 166 -16.67 1.74 -20.86
C GLY A 166 -15.97 1.40 -19.54
N GLU A 167 -16.14 2.24 -18.53
CA GLU A 167 -15.50 2.13 -17.20
C GLU A 167 -15.73 0.75 -16.56
N ASP A 168 -16.99 0.31 -16.50
CA ASP A 168 -17.41 -0.98 -15.92
C ASP A 168 -17.36 -2.16 -16.90
N GLU A 169 -17.14 -1.90 -18.18
CA GLU A 169 -17.17 -2.92 -19.22
C GLU A 169 -15.81 -3.58 -19.37
N TRP A 170 -15.78 -4.89 -19.51
CA TRP A 170 -14.56 -5.64 -19.78
C TRP A 170 -14.70 -6.35 -21.13
N PRO A 171 -13.60 -6.47 -21.91
CA PRO A 171 -13.59 -7.30 -23.10
C PRO A 171 -13.78 -8.77 -22.73
N GLU A 172 -13.89 -9.63 -23.74
CA GLU A 172 -13.89 -11.07 -23.52
C GLU A 172 -12.56 -11.51 -22.88
N PRO A 173 -12.60 -12.36 -21.84
CA PRO A 173 -11.38 -12.81 -21.16
C PRO A 173 -10.61 -13.82 -22.00
N ASP A 174 -9.28 -13.69 -22.02
CA ASP A 174 -8.38 -14.64 -22.68
C ASP A 174 -8.32 -15.99 -21.93
N LEU A 175 -8.57 -15.94 -20.62
CA LEU A 175 -8.55 -17.10 -19.73
C LEU A 175 -9.78 -17.05 -18.83
N ILE A 176 -10.46 -18.19 -18.71
CA ILE A 176 -11.50 -18.42 -17.70
C ILE A 176 -11.16 -19.71 -16.96
N ASP A 177 -11.09 -19.62 -15.64
CA ASP A 177 -10.83 -20.75 -14.76
C ASP A 177 -11.53 -20.59 -13.41
N THR A 178 -11.33 -21.57 -12.53
CA THR A 178 -11.85 -21.57 -11.16
C THR A 178 -10.74 -21.72 -10.12
N PHE A 179 -11.01 -21.31 -8.89
CA PHE A 179 -10.12 -21.54 -7.75
C PHE A 179 -10.93 -22.01 -6.53
N PRO A 180 -10.34 -22.84 -5.66
CA PRO A 180 -11.05 -23.43 -4.53
C PRO A 180 -11.46 -22.39 -3.49
N ASN A 181 -12.54 -22.68 -2.75
CA ASN A 181 -12.87 -21.93 -1.55
C ASN A 181 -11.95 -22.38 -0.40
N LEU A 182 -11.44 -21.43 0.38
CA LEU A 182 -10.65 -21.71 1.58
C LEU A 182 -11.47 -21.64 2.87
N ASP A 183 -12.78 -21.33 2.81
CA ASP A 183 -13.65 -21.34 3.99
C ASP A 183 -13.58 -22.69 4.73
N GLY A 184 -13.32 -22.62 6.04
CA GLY A 184 -13.19 -23.81 6.89
C GLY A 184 -11.79 -24.44 6.90
N THR A 185 -10.85 -23.96 6.09
CA THR A 185 -9.44 -24.41 6.15
C THR A 185 -8.66 -23.69 7.24
N ASP A 186 -7.63 -24.36 7.78
CA ASP A 186 -6.72 -23.77 8.77
C ASP A 186 -5.98 -22.55 8.22
N LEU A 187 -5.55 -22.61 6.95
CA LEU A 187 -4.96 -21.48 6.23
C LEU A 187 -5.86 -20.24 6.28
N TRP A 188 -7.16 -20.40 6.01
CA TRP A 188 -8.09 -19.28 6.01
C TRP A 188 -8.44 -18.78 7.40
N ALA A 189 -8.53 -19.68 8.38
CA ALA A 189 -8.72 -19.30 9.77
C ALA A 189 -7.55 -18.41 10.25
N GLU A 190 -6.33 -18.84 9.95
CA GLU A 190 -5.11 -18.13 10.32
C GLU A 190 -4.95 -16.82 9.54
N PHE A 191 -5.23 -16.81 8.23
CA PHE A 191 -5.27 -15.59 7.44
C PHE A 191 -6.20 -14.55 8.06
N LYS A 192 -7.45 -14.93 8.40
CA LYS A 192 -8.42 -14.02 9.01
C LYS A 192 -7.97 -13.55 10.40
N ARG A 193 -7.21 -14.35 11.13
CA ARG A 193 -6.63 -13.95 12.42
C ARG A 193 -5.60 -12.84 12.21
N ARG A 194 -4.61 -13.06 11.34
CA ARG A 194 -3.56 -12.08 11.01
C ARG A 194 -4.14 -10.81 10.38
N ASP A 195 -5.05 -10.94 9.41
CA ASP A 195 -5.75 -9.81 8.78
C ASP A 195 -6.42 -8.89 9.81
N ARG A 196 -7.12 -9.47 10.80
CA ARG A 196 -7.75 -8.71 11.89
C ARG A 196 -6.72 -8.05 12.79
N GLU A 197 -5.60 -8.69 13.05
CA GLU A 197 -4.51 -8.13 13.88
C GLU A 197 -3.87 -6.92 13.19
N HIS A 198 -3.54 -7.03 11.90
CA HIS A 198 -3.02 -5.91 11.11
C HIS A 198 -4.05 -4.78 11.00
N LYS A 199 -5.32 -5.08 10.71
CA LYS A 199 -6.41 -4.07 10.72
C LYS A 199 -6.56 -3.37 12.07
N LYS A 200 -6.46 -4.11 13.18
CA LYS A 200 -6.51 -3.52 14.53
C LYS A 200 -5.28 -2.69 14.85
N ALA A 201 -4.09 -3.14 14.45
CA ALA A 201 -2.86 -2.38 14.63
C ALA A 201 -2.95 -1.03 13.91
N ARG A 202 -3.47 -1.01 12.68
CA ARG A 202 -3.72 0.25 11.94
C ARG A 202 -4.64 1.21 12.67
N LEU A 203 -5.80 0.73 13.12
CA LEU A 203 -6.76 1.57 13.86
C LEU A 203 -6.15 2.11 15.18
N ARG A 204 -5.20 1.38 15.77
CA ARG A 204 -4.45 1.84 16.95
C ARG A 204 -3.36 2.84 16.60
N VAL A 205 -2.67 2.69 15.48
CA VAL A 205 -1.64 3.65 15.04
C VAL A 205 -2.28 5.00 14.69
N ASP A 206 -3.48 5.03 14.12
CA ASP A 206 -4.23 6.28 13.91
C ASP A 206 -4.62 6.98 15.23
N ASP A 207 -4.76 6.23 16.33
CA ASP A 207 -4.98 6.77 17.69
C ASP A 207 -3.65 7.06 18.45
N ASP A 208 -2.57 6.31 18.24
CA ASP A 208 -1.25 6.51 18.89
C ASP A 208 -0.42 7.65 18.26
N ASP A 209 -0.71 8.03 17.00
CA ASP A 209 -0.23 9.27 16.37
C ASP A 209 -0.84 10.53 17.04
N SER A 210 -1.75 10.34 18.00
CA SER A 210 -2.25 11.37 18.90
C SER A 210 -1.49 11.41 20.23
N GLU A 211 -1.17 10.28 20.88
CA GLU A 211 -0.54 10.30 22.22
C GLU A 211 0.99 10.55 22.17
N GLU A 212 1.74 9.88 21.29
CA GLU A 212 3.20 10.03 21.23
C GLU A 212 3.62 11.39 20.62
N ALA A 213 2.83 11.87 19.66
CA ALA A 213 2.97 13.21 19.07
C ALA A 213 2.41 14.33 19.98
N GLU A 214 1.45 14.07 20.87
CA GLU A 214 1.05 15.04 21.90
C GLU A 214 2.10 15.13 23.00
N LEU A 215 2.73 14.02 23.41
CA LEU A 215 3.80 14.05 24.41
C LEU A 215 5.00 14.87 23.91
N THR A 216 5.48 14.60 22.69
CA THR A 216 6.56 15.38 22.05
C THR A 216 6.17 16.84 21.81
N ALA A 217 4.96 17.12 21.30
CA ALA A 217 4.51 18.50 21.11
C ALA A 217 4.32 19.26 22.45
N ARG A 218 3.95 18.56 23.52
CA ARG A 218 3.79 19.13 24.86
C ARG A 218 5.15 19.40 25.52
N GLU A 219 6.09 18.47 25.39
CA GLU A 219 7.48 18.66 25.82
C GLU A 219 8.11 19.86 25.12
N LEU A 220 7.95 19.96 23.79
CA LEU A 220 8.45 21.10 23.02
C LEU A 220 7.74 22.41 23.37
N ALA A 221 6.42 22.38 23.63
CA ALA A 221 5.71 23.56 24.13
C ALA A 221 6.21 23.99 25.52
N GLU A 222 6.54 23.04 26.41
CA GLU A 222 7.18 23.33 27.70
C GLU A 222 8.56 23.94 27.54
N GLU A 223 9.37 23.42 26.62
CA GLU A 223 10.69 23.96 26.28
C GLU A 223 10.60 25.40 25.75
N ILE A 224 9.75 25.65 24.75
CA ILE A 224 9.52 27.00 24.19
C ILE A 224 9.05 27.97 25.29
N ARG A 225 8.21 27.50 26.23
CA ARG A 225 7.80 28.32 27.38
C ARG A 225 8.96 28.64 28.31
N ALA A 226 9.82 27.67 28.60
CA ALA A 226 10.98 27.86 29.45
C ALA A 226 12.01 28.81 28.81
N GLU A 227 12.16 28.76 27.49
CA GLU A 227 13.04 29.65 26.72
C GLU A 227 12.45 31.05 26.48
N GLY A 228 11.12 31.17 26.57
CA GLY A 228 10.36 32.38 26.30
C GLY A 228 9.71 32.35 24.92
N VAL A 229 8.38 32.46 24.91
CA VAL A 229 7.53 32.28 23.71
C VAL A 229 7.77 33.35 22.64
N GLY A 230 8.36 34.50 22.98
CA GLY A 230 8.60 35.61 22.05
C GLY A 230 9.41 35.26 20.80
N ARG A 231 10.21 34.19 20.82
CA ARG A 231 10.97 33.72 19.64
C ARG A 231 10.10 33.21 18.51
N VAL A 232 8.93 32.66 18.88
CA VAL A 232 7.99 32.06 17.93
C VAL A 232 6.74 32.93 17.74
N VAL A 233 6.76 34.17 18.22
CA VAL A 233 5.67 35.14 18.03
C VAL A 233 5.97 36.04 16.84
N SER A 234 4.98 36.21 15.98
CA SER A 234 5.02 37.10 14.82
C SER A 234 3.85 38.09 14.87
N ILE A 235 3.97 39.24 14.21
CA ILE A 235 2.91 40.24 14.14
C ILE A 235 2.20 40.10 12.79
N HIS A 236 0.90 39.84 12.83
CA HIS A 236 0.12 39.68 11.61
C HIS A 236 0.03 41.01 10.85
N GLY A 237 0.44 41.00 9.58
CA GLY A 237 0.72 42.22 8.81
C GLY A 237 -0.46 43.17 8.62
N GLY A 238 -1.69 42.64 8.60
CA GLY A 238 -2.93 43.40 8.35
C GLY A 238 -3.57 44.01 9.61
N ASN A 239 -3.86 43.19 10.62
CA ASN A 239 -4.54 43.59 11.87
C ASN A 239 -3.57 43.92 13.03
N LYS A 240 -2.25 43.78 12.82
CA LYS A 240 -1.20 44.09 13.79
C LYS A 240 -1.27 43.32 15.11
N GLN A 241 -1.99 42.20 15.14
CA GLN A 241 -2.07 41.37 16.34
C GLN A 241 -0.91 40.38 16.39
N PRO A 242 -0.25 40.22 17.55
CA PRO A 242 0.74 39.18 17.77
C PRO A 242 0.07 37.80 17.75
N TYR A 243 0.75 36.81 17.19
CA TYR A 243 0.29 35.43 17.16
C TYR A 243 1.48 34.46 17.16
N ILE A 244 1.28 33.24 17.65
CA ILE A 244 2.30 32.19 17.58
C ILE A 244 2.37 31.67 16.14
N ASP A 245 3.55 31.75 15.54
CA ASP A 245 3.80 31.38 14.15
C ASP A 245 4.34 29.96 14.07
N ALA A 246 3.55 29.06 13.47
CA ALA A 246 3.96 27.67 13.28
C ALA A 246 5.16 27.55 12.34
N GLY A 247 5.36 28.49 11.41
CA GLY A 247 6.54 28.51 10.53
C GLY A 247 7.82 28.84 11.29
N LEU A 248 7.74 29.68 12.34
CA LEU A 248 8.89 29.95 13.21
C LEU A 248 9.21 28.73 14.09
N ILE A 249 8.20 28.04 14.62
CA ILE A 249 8.40 26.80 15.39
C ILE A 249 9.08 25.73 14.53
N GLU A 250 8.63 25.53 13.30
CA GLU A 250 9.26 24.59 12.34
C GLU A 250 10.72 24.98 12.04
N ALA A 251 10.98 26.25 11.76
CA ALA A 251 12.31 26.71 11.39
C ALA A 251 13.32 26.67 12.55
N ASP A 252 12.91 27.08 13.75
CA ASP A 252 13.81 27.24 14.89
C ASP A 252 14.06 25.92 15.64
N TYR A 253 13.08 25.02 15.66
CA TYR A 253 13.15 23.74 16.39
C TYR A 253 13.28 22.52 15.48
N GLY A 254 13.29 22.70 14.16
CA GLY A 254 13.55 21.63 13.19
C GLY A 254 12.49 20.53 13.16
N VAL A 255 11.25 20.87 13.56
CA VAL A 255 10.11 19.94 13.60
C VAL A 255 9.25 20.03 12.36
N SER A 256 8.43 19.02 12.11
CA SER A 256 7.51 19.04 10.96
C SER A 256 6.43 20.12 11.10
N ILE A 257 5.95 20.70 9.99
CA ILE A 257 4.81 21.64 9.99
C ILE A 257 3.55 21.11 10.70
N ARG A 258 3.32 19.79 10.73
CA ARG A 258 2.18 19.16 11.43
C ARG A 258 2.37 19.26 12.94
N GLU A 259 3.57 18.96 13.42
CA GLU A 259 3.96 19.05 14.83
C GLU A 259 3.99 20.50 15.30
N ALA A 260 4.56 21.42 14.51
CA ALA A 260 4.57 22.85 14.79
C ALA A 260 3.17 23.44 14.99
N LYS A 261 2.17 22.98 14.22
CA LYS A 261 0.76 23.38 14.40
C LYS A 261 0.15 22.86 15.70
N LYS A 262 0.52 21.64 16.14
CA LYS A 262 0.08 21.09 17.43
C LYS A 262 0.67 21.90 18.59
N VAL A 263 1.99 22.15 18.56
CA VAL A 263 2.71 22.98 19.53
C VAL A 263 2.10 24.38 19.62
N LYS A 264 1.87 25.02 18.46
CA LYS A 264 1.18 26.32 18.37
C LYS A 264 -0.16 26.29 19.11
N SER A 265 -1.01 25.29 18.85
CA SER A 265 -2.32 25.20 19.50
C SER A 265 -2.22 25.02 21.02
N LEU A 266 -1.21 24.30 21.51
CA LEU A 266 -0.96 24.14 22.95
C LEU A 266 -0.52 25.46 23.59
N LEU A 267 0.40 26.19 22.94
CA LEU A 267 0.87 27.49 23.42
C LEU A 267 -0.25 28.55 23.40
N GLU A 268 -1.07 28.60 22.35
CA GLU A 268 -2.19 29.56 22.23
C GLU A 268 -3.28 29.37 23.30
N ARG A 269 -3.40 28.18 23.90
CA ARG A 269 -4.38 27.92 24.97
C ARG A 269 -3.98 28.52 26.32
N GLU A 270 -2.68 28.72 26.54
CA GLU A 270 -2.14 28.99 27.88
C GLU A 270 -1.31 30.30 27.92
N VAL A 271 -0.89 30.81 26.76
CA VAL A 271 -0.05 32.01 26.65
C VAL A 271 -0.88 33.16 26.13
N ASP A 272 -0.96 34.22 26.91
CA ASP A 272 -1.45 35.51 26.43
C ASP A 272 -0.39 36.14 25.51
N VAL A 273 -0.65 36.15 24.21
CA VAL A 273 0.25 36.72 23.22
C VAL A 273 0.15 38.23 23.09
N GLU A 274 -0.88 38.87 23.68
CA GLU A 274 -1.07 40.33 23.60
C GLU A 274 0.07 41.10 24.28
N GLN A 275 0.76 40.48 25.24
CA GLN A 275 1.95 41.06 25.89
C GLN A 275 3.16 41.26 24.95
N TYR A 276 3.11 40.72 23.73
CA TYR A 276 4.16 40.83 22.70
C TYR A 276 3.77 41.78 21.54
N ALA A 277 2.68 42.53 21.68
CA ALA A 277 2.23 43.55 20.73
C ALA A 277 3.07 44.82 20.74
#